data_AF-A0A0S3TWS4-F1
#
_entry.id   AF-A0A0S3TWS4-F1
#
_cell.length_a   1.000
_cell.length_b   1.000
_cell.length_c   1.000
_cell.angle_alpha   90.00
_cell.angle_beta   90.00
_cell.angle_gamma   90.00
#
_symmetry.space_group_name_H-M   'P 1'
#
loop_
_entity.id
_entity.type
_entity.pdbx_description
1 polymer ?
#
loop_
_entity_poly.entity_id
_entity_poly.type
_entity_poly.pdbx_seq_one_letter_code
_entity_poly.pdbx_strand_id
1 'polypeptide(L)'
;MGQRVLYLYENGIGAINLAYRKSAVGLDHSRSVHPLTLLRVSQIITTLLGEEFKVINPFLFWTKAEMCRTLAEEKRTDLPPVTMSCDSPHRRHPVQCGYCSSCILRRQALVASGIEDRTQYIVPHGMRPAGDSTVHLLHMLEQVSTLRNLLSISDTCNLQWASLTQRFPELDDVVDRLALAENLPSVDIRQRLIQLYQAYVAEWNTVESAISGDLLSQVDTHQVSNEYLVAAQ
;
A
#
# COMPACT_ATOMS: atom_id res chain seq x y z
N MET A 1 20.01 -28.90 -7.79
CA MET A 1 18.60 -28.75 -8.20
C MET A 1 17.93 -27.73 -7.27
N GLY A 2 16.87 -27.06 -7.70
CA GLY A 2 15.62 -27.49 -7.06
C GLY A 2 14.64 -26.47 -6.53
N GLN A 3 14.78 -25.16 -6.74
CA GLN A 3 13.70 -24.23 -6.39
C GLN A 3 13.02 -23.69 -7.66
N ARG A 4 11.79 -24.18 -7.89
CA ARG A 4 10.96 -23.86 -9.06
C ARG A 4 9.94 -22.76 -8.77
N VAL A 5 9.83 -22.34 -7.52
CA VAL A 5 8.89 -21.32 -7.08
C VAL A 5 9.61 -20.30 -6.21
N LEU A 6 9.54 -19.03 -6.62
CA LEU A 6 9.96 -17.88 -5.83
C LEU A 6 8.71 -17.21 -5.24
N TYR A 7 8.65 -17.09 -3.93
CA TYR A 7 7.58 -16.36 -3.25
C TYR A 7 8.01 -14.92 -2.97
N LEU A 8 7.11 -13.99 -3.27
CA LEU A 8 7.19 -12.58 -2.88
C LEU A 8 5.96 -12.26 -2.04
N TYR A 9 6.08 -11.47 -0.99
CA TYR A 9 5.01 -11.27 -0.01
C TYR A 9 4.58 -9.81 0.07
N GLU A 10 4.03 -9.30 -1.03
CA GLU A 10 3.49 -7.93 -1.11
C GLU A 10 1.96 -7.94 -1.06
N ASN A 11 1.38 -6.95 -0.38
CA ASN A 11 -0.07 -6.80 -0.32
C ASN A 11 -0.66 -6.37 -1.68
N GLY A 12 -1.93 -6.66 -1.92
CA GLY A 12 -2.60 -6.39 -3.20
C GLY A 12 -2.61 -4.92 -3.61
N ILE A 13 -2.79 -4.00 -2.66
CA ILE A 13 -2.81 -2.56 -2.93
C ILE A 13 -1.44 -2.10 -3.43
N GLY A 14 -0.37 -2.51 -2.76
CA GLY A 14 1.01 -2.23 -3.15
C GLY A 14 1.46 -2.96 -4.42
N ALA A 15 0.99 -4.19 -4.64
CA ALA A 15 1.37 -4.99 -5.80
C ALA A 15 0.74 -4.47 -7.10
N ILE A 16 -0.55 -4.13 -7.07
CA ILE A 16 -1.25 -3.59 -8.24
C ILE A 16 -0.88 -2.11 -8.45
N ASN A 17 -0.70 -1.36 -7.35
CA ASN A 17 -0.21 0.02 -7.36
C ASN A 17 -0.99 0.93 -8.34
N LEU A 18 -2.32 0.95 -8.19
CA LEU A 18 -3.19 1.83 -8.99
C LEU A 18 -2.77 3.29 -8.80
N ALA A 19 -2.78 4.08 -9.88
CA ALA A 19 -2.36 5.46 -9.82
C ALA A 19 -3.25 6.30 -8.90
N TYR A 20 -2.65 7.14 -8.04
CA TYR A 20 -3.38 8.03 -7.15
C TYR A 20 -4.15 9.13 -7.92
N ARG A 21 -3.55 9.68 -9.00
CA ARG A 21 -4.15 10.71 -9.87
C ARG A 21 -3.90 10.39 -11.34
N LYS A 22 -4.76 10.90 -12.25
CA LYS A 22 -4.51 10.82 -13.71
C LYS A 22 -3.22 11.51 -14.16
N SER A 23 -2.77 12.51 -13.40
CA SER A 23 -1.61 13.37 -13.68
C SER A 23 -0.40 13.10 -12.77
N ALA A 24 -0.35 11.97 -12.07
CA ALA A 24 0.76 11.62 -11.17
C ALA A 24 2.05 11.30 -11.96
N VAL A 25 2.67 12.34 -12.51
CA VAL A 25 4.05 12.32 -13.01
C VAL A 25 4.95 12.54 -11.79
N GLY A 26 5.77 11.54 -11.43
CA GLY A 26 6.83 11.69 -10.43
C GLY A 26 6.61 11.08 -9.05
N LEU A 27 5.49 10.39 -8.80
CA LEU A 27 5.40 9.46 -7.67
C LEU A 27 5.95 8.11 -8.10
N ASP A 28 6.78 7.48 -7.27
CA ASP A 28 7.43 6.21 -7.59
C ASP A 28 6.38 5.10 -7.75
N HIS A 29 5.99 4.81 -8.99
CA HIS A 29 5.07 3.74 -9.33
C HIS A 29 5.85 2.47 -9.66
N SER A 30 6.70 2.01 -8.73
CA SER A 30 7.39 0.74 -8.91
C SER A 30 6.34 -0.37 -9.13
N ARG A 31 6.45 -1.05 -10.28
CA ARG A 31 5.61 -2.19 -10.69
C ARG A 31 6.41 -3.49 -10.70
N SER A 32 7.47 -3.55 -9.88
CA SER A 32 8.41 -4.68 -9.81
C SER A 32 7.73 -5.97 -9.36
N VAL A 33 6.72 -5.85 -8.50
CA VAL A 33 5.92 -6.98 -7.97
C VAL A 33 4.49 -7.03 -8.51
N HIS A 34 4.21 -6.27 -9.57
CA HIS A 34 2.91 -6.27 -10.24
C HIS A 34 2.61 -7.66 -10.82
N PRO A 35 1.37 -8.18 -10.75
CA PRO A 35 1.04 -9.54 -11.20
C PRO A 35 1.48 -9.81 -12.64
N LEU A 36 1.28 -8.85 -13.56
CA LEU A 36 1.75 -8.99 -14.95
C LEU A 36 3.28 -9.03 -15.06
N THR A 37 4.01 -8.34 -14.19
CA THR A 37 5.47 -8.41 -14.12
C THR A 37 5.90 -9.79 -13.65
N LEU A 38 5.29 -10.32 -12.57
CA LEU A 38 5.61 -11.63 -12.03
C LEU A 38 5.34 -12.76 -13.04
N LEU A 39 4.23 -12.69 -13.77
CA LEU A 39 3.92 -13.63 -14.85
C LEU A 39 4.98 -13.59 -15.97
N ARG A 40 5.39 -12.40 -16.40
CA ARG A 40 6.43 -12.24 -17.44
C ARG A 40 7.79 -12.75 -16.97
N VAL A 41 8.19 -12.47 -15.73
CA VAL A 41 9.43 -13.00 -15.15
C VAL A 41 9.40 -14.52 -15.08
N SER A 42 8.27 -15.09 -14.66
CA SER A 42 8.06 -16.55 -14.63
C SER A 42 8.24 -17.17 -16.02
N GLN A 43 7.66 -16.56 -17.06
CA GLN A 43 7.79 -17.02 -18.45
C GLN A 43 9.22 -16.93 -18.97
N ILE A 44 9.92 -15.83 -18.70
CA ILE A 44 11.32 -15.65 -19.11
C ILE A 44 12.20 -16.73 -18.47
N ILE A 45 12.09 -16.91 -17.15
CA ILE A 45 12.92 -17.89 -16.43
C ILE A 45 12.59 -19.31 -16.89
N THR A 46 11.31 -19.63 -17.05
CA THR A 46 10.86 -20.93 -17.59
C THR A 46 11.50 -21.21 -18.95
N THR A 47 11.49 -20.22 -19.83
CA THR A 47 12.04 -20.33 -21.19
C THR A 47 13.56 -20.56 -21.16
N LEU A 48 14.28 -19.85 -20.28
CA LEU A 48 15.74 -19.96 -20.17
C LEU A 48 16.20 -21.29 -19.55
N LEU A 49 15.43 -21.82 -18.61
CA LEU A 49 15.76 -23.08 -17.92
C LEU A 49 15.28 -24.32 -18.68
N GLY A 50 14.32 -24.18 -19.60
CA GLY A 50 13.64 -25.32 -20.23
C GLY A 50 12.77 -26.12 -19.25
N GLU A 51 12.51 -25.57 -18.06
CA GLU A 51 11.71 -26.17 -16.99
C GLU A 51 10.76 -25.12 -16.40
N GLU A 52 9.58 -25.53 -15.93
CA GLU A 52 8.60 -24.62 -15.33
C GLU A 52 9.17 -23.91 -14.08
N PHE A 53 9.05 -22.58 -14.08
CA PHE A 53 9.39 -21.70 -12.94
C PHE A 53 8.29 -20.68 -12.69
N LYS A 54 7.93 -20.44 -11.42
CA LYS A 54 6.89 -19.49 -11.00
C LYS A 54 7.39 -18.47 -10.00
N VAL A 55 6.98 -17.23 -10.18
CA VAL A 55 7.06 -16.18 -9.15
C VAL A 55 5.65 -15.93 -8.64
N ILE A 56 5.42 -16.20 -7.36
CA ILE A 56 4.08 -16.19 -6.75
C ILE A 56 4.03 -15.11 -5.66
N ASN A 57 2.99 -14.28 -5.72
CA ASN A 57 2.60 -13.43 -4.61
C ASN A 57 1.29 -13.94 -3.97
N PRO A 58 1.35 -14.65 -2.82
CA PRO A 58 0.16 -15.23 -2.21
C PRO A 58 -0.77 -14.18 -1.60
N PHE A 59 -0.30 -12.94 -1.41
CA PHE A 59 -1.05 -11.85 -0.79
C PHE A 59 -1.61 -10.83 -1.80
N LEU A 60 -1.68 -11.20 -3.08
CA LEU A 60 -2.22 -10.32 -4.13
C LEU A 60 -3.66 -9.86 -3.87
N PHE A 61 -4.47 -10.66 -3.19
CA PHE A 61 -5.86 -10.33 -2.86
C PHE A 61 -6.05 -9.92 -1.40
N TRP A 62 -4.96 -9.59 -0.70
CA TRP A 62 -4.99 -9.21 0.71
C TRP A 62 -4.54 -7.77 0.88
N THR A 63 -5.21 -7.01 1.75
CA THR A 63 -4.71 -5.72 2.22
C THR A 63 -3.54 -5.93 3.19
N LYS A 64 -2.77 -4.86 3.43
CA LYS A 64 -1.73 -4.92 4.46
C LYS A 64 -2.35 -5.12 5.87
N ALA A 65 -3.54 -4.56 6.12
CA ALA A 65 -4.20 -4.74 7.41
C ALA A 65 -4.70 -6.17 7.62
N GLU A 66 -5.18 -6.85 6.57
CA GLU A 66 -5.52 -8.28 6.62
C GLU A 66 -4.28 -9.13 6.93
N MET A 67 -3.15 -8.84 6.29
CA MET A 67 -1.87 -9.49 6.63
C MET A 67 -1.47 -9.25 8.09
N CYS A 68 -1.62 -8.01 8.59
CA CYS A 68 -1.33 -7.66 9.97
C CYS A 68 -2.30 -8.32 10.97
N ARG A 69 -3.57 -8.49 10.59
CA ARG A 69 -4.57 -9.15 11.44
C ARG A 69 -4.17 -10.60 11.76
N THR A 70 -3.61 -11.32 10.80
CA THR A 70 -3.03 -12.65 11.04
C THR A 70 -1.90 -12.62 12.08
N LEU A 71 -1.08 -11.56 12.11
CA LEU A 71 -0.06 -11.41 13.16
C LEU A 71 -0.68 -11.20 14.54
N ALA A 72 -1.79 -10.46 14.64
CA ALA A 72 -2.51 -10.28 15.90
C ALA A 72 -3.11 -11.60 16.39
N GLU A 73 -3.77 -12.35 15.50
CA GLU A 73 -4.38 -13.66 15.78
C GLU A 73 -3.34 -14.69 16.26
N GLU A 74 -2.17 -14.70 15.62
CA GLU A 74 -1.04 -15.57 15.98
C GLU A 74 -0.20 -15.05 17.15
N LYS A 75 -0.58 -13.92 17.77
CA LYS A 75 0.14 -13.27 18.88
C LYS A 75 1.60 -12.92 18.54
N ARG A 76 1.85 -12.52 17.29
CA ARG A 76 3.16 -12.12 16.73
C ARG A 76 3.28 -10.60 16.54
N THR A 77 2.68 -9.82 17.43
CA THR A 77 2.72 -8.35 17.42
C THR A 77 4.09 -7.77 17.81
N ASP A 78 5.06 -8.62 18.15
CA ASP A 78 6.48 -8.33 18.32
C ASP A 78 7.23 -8.15 17.00
N LEU A 79 6.71 -8.70 15.90
CA LEU A 79 7.39 -8.68 14.60
C LEU A 79 7.38 -7.31 13.89
N PRO A 80 6.27 -6.53 13.87
CA PRO A 80 6.26 -5.28 13.11
C PRO A 80 7.45 -4.37 13.47
N PRO A 81 7.73 -4.03 14.75
CA PRO A 81 8.80 -3.08 15.09
C PRO A 81 10.21 -3.44 14.59
N VAL A 82 10.49 -4.72 14.31
CA VAL A 82 11.80 -5.19 13.81
C VAL A 82 11.88 -5.30 12.28
N THR A 83 10.82 -4.91 11.56
CA THR A 83 10.76 -4.91 10.09
C THR A 83 10.88 -3.49 9.52
N MET A 84 11.23 -3.39 8.24
CA MET A 84 11.38 -2.13 7.52
C MET A 84 10.42 -2.06 6.33
N SER A 85 9.75 -0.93 6.19
CA SER A 85 8.78 -0.62 5.12
C SER A 85 9.12 0.68 4.38
N CYS A 86 10.04 1.49 4.88
CA CYS A 86 10.29 2.83 4.36
C CYS A 86 10.88 2.82 2.93
N ASP A 87 10.28 3.60 2.01
CA ASP A 87 10.73 3.75 0.61
C ASP A 87 12.03 4.57 0.48
N SER A 88 12.33 5.38 1.50
CA SER A 88 13.52 6.22 1.56
C SER A 88 14.18 6.12 2.94
N PRO A 89 14.78 4.96 3.28
CA PRO A 89 15.37 4.75 4.58
C PRO A 89 16.52 5.75 4.81
N HIS A 90 16.50 6.40 5.97
CA HIS A 90 17.53 7.37 6.34
C HIS A 90 18.73 6.68 6.96
N ARG A 91 19.91 7.30 6.85
CA ARG A 91 21.16 6.82 7.47
C ARG A 91 21.22 7.06 8.99
N ARG A 92 20.17 7.63 9.59
CA ARG A 92 20.09 7.97 11.02
C ARG A 92 19.02 7.11 11.69
N HIS A 93 19.09 6.95 13.00
CA HIS A 93 18.04 6.29 13.78
C HIS A 93 17.04 7.34 14.32
N PRO A 94 15.73 7.09 14.20
CA PRO A 94 15.09 5.96 13.51
C PRO A 94 15.28 5.99 11.98
N VAL A 95 15.40 4.81 11.35
CA VAL A 95 15.69 4.68 9.90
C VAL A 95 14.47 4.93 9.02
N GLN A 96 13.26 4.80 9.57
CA GLN A 96 12.01 4.92 8.82
C GLN A 96 11.45 6.34 8.90
N CYS A 97 11.06 6.91 7.77
CA CYS A 97 10.69 8.32 7.71
C CYS A 97 9.34 8.65 8.39
N GLY A 98 8.37 7.73 8.35
CA GLY A 98 7.04 7.91 8.95
C GLY A 98 6.01 8.65 8.08
N TYR A 99 6.41 9.13 6.89
CA TYR A 99 5.57 9.94 6.00
C TYR A 99 5.57 9.51 4.52
N CYS A 100 6.43 8.59 4.09
CA CYS A 100 6.32 8.01 2.75
C CYS A 100 5.09 7.09 2.67
N SER A 101 4.62 6.80 1.46
CA SER A 101 3.47 5.93 1.20
C SER A 101 3.55 4.60 1.96
N SER A 102 4.70 3.93 1.93
CA SER A 102 4.85 2.64 2.62
C SER A 102 4.89 2.76 4.14
N CYS A 103 5.40 3.86 4.69
CA CYS A 103 5.31 4.12 6.14
C CYS A 103 3.87 4.44 6.57
N ILE A 104 3.14 5.22 5.78
CA ILE A 104 1.74 5.56 6.05
C ILE A 104 0.87 4.30 5.95
N LEU A 105 1.04 3.49 4.91
CA LEU A 105 0.32 2.23 4.73
C LEU A 105 0.58 1.26 5.89
N ARG A 106 1.83 1.19 6.38
CA ARG A 106 2.18 0.43 7.58
C ARG A 106 1.41 0.90 8.80
N ARG A 107 1.42 2.20 9.08
CA ARG A 107 0.71 2.78 10.25
C ARG A 107 -0.79 2.52 10.15
N GLN A 108 -1.37 2.79 8.99
CA GLN A 108 -2.77 2.50 8.69
C GLN A 108 -3.13 1.03 8.95
N ALA A 109 -2.31 0.10 8.45
CA ALA A 109 -2.56 -1.33 8.60
C ALA A 109 -2.44 -1.82 10.04
N LEU A 110 -1.47 -1.31 10.81
CA LEU A 110 -1.30 -1.67 12.22
C LEU A 110 -2.48 -1.19 13.06
N VAL A 111 -2.91 0.07 12.87
CA VAL A 111 -4.08 0.62 13.57
C VAL A 111 -5.35 -0.13 13.17
N ALA A 112 -5.57 -0.38 11.88
CA ALA A 112 -6.76 -1.07 11.37
C ALA A 112 -6.83 -2.56 11.80
N SER A 113 -5.70 -3.15 12.20
CA SER A 113 -5.62 -4.52 12.74
C SER A 113 -5.59 -4.57 14.27
N GLY A 114 -5.71 -3.41 14.95
CA GLY A 114 -5.68 -3.34 16.42
C GLY A 114 -4.31 -3.62 17.03
N ILE A 115 -3.24 -3.49 16.25
CA ILE A 115 -1.86 -3.65 16.72
C ILE A 115 -1.30 -2.28 17.09
N GLU A 116 -0.80 -2.14 18.32
CA GLU A 116 -0.05 -0.97 18.74
C GLU A 116 1.23 -0.81 17.91
N ASP A 117 1.37 0.33 17.24
CA ASP A 117 2.54 0.63 16.44
C ASP A 117 3.70 1.12 17.32
N ARG A 118 4.59 0.20 17.69
CA ARG A 118 5.82 0.49 18.47
C ARG A 118 7.01 0.88 17.59
N THR A 119 6.77 1.20 16.33
CA THR A 119 7.82 1.57 15.38
C THR A 119 8.30 2.99 15.63
N GLN A 120 9.61 3.17 15.74
CA GLN A 120 10.19 4.52 15.78
C GLN A 120 10.29 5.08 14.36
N TYR A 121 9.82 6.31 14.18
CA TYR A 121 9.80 7.02 12.90
C TYR A 121 10.41 8.41 13.05
N ILE A 122 10.98 8.96 11.98
CA ILE A 122 11.55 10.32 11.98
C ILE A 122 10.44 11.35 12.18
N VAL A 123 9.55 11.54 11.22
CA VAL A 123 8.65 12.71 11.27
C VAL A 123 7.61 12.66 12.40
N PRO A 124 7.16 11.51 12.93
CA PRO A 124 6.39 11.47 14.17
C PRO A 124 7.21 11.56 15.47
N HIS A 125 8.51 11.21 15.48
CA HIS A 125 9.35 11.13 16.71
C HIS A 125 10.66 11.96 16.67
N GLY A 126 10.86 12.85 15.70
CA GLY A 126 12.03 13.71 15.59
C GLY A 126 12.38 14.25 14.19
N MET A 127 12.56 15.58 14.12
CA MET A 127 13.00 16.44 13.00
C MET A 127 12.07 16.63 11.80
N ARG A 128 12.01 17.90 11.37
CA ARG A 128 11.23 18.42 10.24
C ARG A 128 11.65 17.73 8.93
N PRO A 129 10.72 17.20 8.14
CA PRO A 129 11.02 16.72 6.80
C PRO A 129 11.53 17.87 5.92
N ALA A 130 12.40 17.56 4.95
CA ALA A 130 12.93 18.57 4.03
C ALA A 130 11.87 19.10 3.04
N GLY A 131 10.71 18.44 2.95
CA GLY A 131 9.56 18.82 2.14
C GLY A 131 8.25 18.52 2.86
N ASP A 132 7.13 18.68 2.16
CA ASP A 132 5.80 18.46 2.72
C ASP A 132 5.54 16.96 2.98
N SER A 133 5.54 16.56 4.25
CA SER A 133 5.26 15.17 4.69
C SER A 133 3.82 14.74 4.48
N THR A 134 2.90 15.66 4.19
CA THR A 134 1.48 15.33 4.03
C THR A 134 1.14 14.89 2.61
N VAL A 135 1.98 15.20 1.61
CA VAL A 135 1.70 14.95 0.19
C VAL A 135 1.34 13.48 -0.09
N HIS A 136 2.08 12.53 0.48
CA HIS A 136 1.78 11.10 0.30
C HIS A 136 0.44 10.71 0.93
N LEU A 137 0.15 11.20 2.14
CA LEU A 137 -1.13 10.95 2.80
C LEU A 137 -2.28 11.50 1.95
N LEU A 138 -2.17 12.75 1.48
CA LEU A 138 -3.20 13.39 0.67
C LEU A 138 -3.47 12.60 -0.62
N HIS A 139 -2.43 12.11 -1.31
CA HIS A 139 -2.60 11.28 -2.50
C HIS A 139 -3.24 9.92 -2.19
N MET A 140 -2.87 9.29 -1.07
CA MET A 140 -3.50 8.03 -0.63
C MET A 140 -4.98 8.24 -0.31
N LEU A 141 -5.33 9.31 0.42
CA LEU A 141 -6.72 9.63 0.77
C LEU A 141 -7.57 9.97 -0.46
N GLU A 142 -7.01 10.63 -1.46
CA GLU A 142 -7.70 10.88 -2.73
C GLU A 142 -7.97 9.59 -3.51
N GLN A 143 -7.02 8.65 -3.52
CA GLN A 143 -7.25 7.34 -4.11
C GLN A 143 -8.34 6.59 -3.36
N VAL A 144 -8.32 6.59 -2.03
CA VAL A 144 -9.37 5.98 -1.20
C VAL A 144 -10.73 6.61 -1.54
N SER A 145 -10.81 7.93 -1.66
CA SER A 145 -12.03 8.64 -2.07
C SER A 145 -12.50 8.25 -3.47
N THR A 146 -11.56 8.14 -4.42
CA THR A 146 -11.86 7.69 -5.78
C THR A 146 -12.41 6.26 -5.78
N LEU A 147 -11.74 5.33 -5.11
CA LEU A 147 -12.17 3.93 -5.01
C LEU A 147 -13.55 3.83 -4.33
N ARG A 148 -13.77 4.56 -3.24
CA ARG A 148 -15.05 4.62 -2.53
C ARG A 148 -16.19 5.02 -3.49
N ASN A 149 -16.00 6.09 -4.26
CA ASN A 149 -17.00 6.59 -5.20
C ASN A 149 -17.28 5.61 -6.34
N LEU A 150 -16.26 4.95 -6.88
CA LEU A 150 -16.43 3.96 -7.96
C LEU A 150 -17.16 2.71 -7.46
N LEU A 151 -16.84 2.24 -6.25
CA LEU A 151 -17.42 1.05 -5.65
C LEU A 151 -18.85 1.27 -5.13
N SER A 152 -19.24 2.50 -4.79
CA SER A 152 -20.58 2.83 -4.28
C SER A 152 -21.66 2.99 -5.36
N ILE A 153 -21.32 2.90 -6.65
CA ILE A 153 -22.28 3.09 -7.76
C ILE A 153 -23.30 1.96 -7.85
N SER A 154 -22.97 0.75 -7.40
CA SER A 154 -23.85 -0.42 -7.44
C SER A 154 -23.41 -1.48 -6.44
N ASP A 155 -24.33 -2.34 -6.03
CA ASP A 155 -24.03 -3.56 -5.25
C ASP A 155 -23.67 -4.77 -6.13
N THR A 156 -23.74 -4.63 -7.46
CA THR A 156 -23.45 -5.74 -8.37
C THR A 156 -22.00 -5.72 -8.83
N CYS A 157 -21.34 -6.90 -8.80
CA CYS A 157 -19.95 -7.06 -9.24
C CYS A 157 -19.70 -6.52 -10.65
N ASN A 158 -20.63 -6.74 -11.60
CA ASN A 158 -20.45 -6.31 -12.99
C ASN A 158 -20.41 -4.78 -13.13
N LEU A 159 -21.31 -4.06 -12.44
CA LEU A 159 -21.36 -2.60 -12.51
C LEU A 159 -20.21 -1.97 -11.72
N GLN A 160 -19.85 -2.52 -10.56
CA GLN A 160 -18.67 -2.09 -9.80
C GLN A 160 -17.39 -2.27 -10.64
N TRP A 161 -17.24 -3.43 -11.28
CA TRP A 161 -16.09 -3.70 -12.15
C TRP A 161 -16.03 -2.72 -13.33
N ALA A 162 -17.15 -2.52 -14.03
CA ALA A 162 -17.22 -1.58 -15.15
C ALA A 162 -16.83 -0.15 -14.74
N SER A 163 -17.23 0.29 -13.53
CA SER A 163 -16.83 1.60 -13.01
C SER A 163 -15.32 1.66 -12.71
N LEU A 164 -14.78 0.63 -12.06
CA LEU A 164 -13.35 0.53 -11.78
C LEU A 164 -12.52 0.58 -13.06
N THR A 165 -12.86 -0.22 -14.08
CA THR A 165 -12.07 -0.30 -15.31
C THR A 165 -12.27 0.90 -16.23
N GLN A 166 -13.40 1.61 -16.13
CA GLN A 166 -13.52 2.92 -16.77
C GLN A 166 -12.47 3.91 -16.25
N ARG A 167 -12.10 3.82 -14.97
CA ARG A 167 -11.07 4.67 -14.37
C ARG A 167 -9.66 4.09 -14.48
N PHE A 168 -9.53 2.77 -14.36
CA PHE A 168 -8.29 1.99 -14.31
C PHE A 168 -8.35 0.82 -15.32
N PRO A 169 -8.24 1.10 -16.64
CA PRO A 169 -8.37 0.08 -17.68
C PRO A 169 -7.36 -1.07 -17.54
N GLU A 170 -6.20 -0.82 -16.90
CA GLU A 170 -5.17 -1.81 -16.67
C GLU A 170 -5.64 -3.03 -15.85
N LEU A 171 -6.75 -2.90 -15.12
CA LEU A 171 -7.30 -3.99 -14.31
C LEU A 171 -7.90 -5.12 -15.18
N ASP A 172 -8.43 -4.82 -16.37
CA ASP A 172 -8.92 -5.86 -17.28
C ASP A 172 -7.76 -6.76 -17.75
N ASP A 173 -6.62 -6.17 -18.11
CA ASP A 173 -5.41 -6.93 -18.45
C ASP A 173 -4.93 -7.81 -17.29
N VAL A 174 -4.99 -7.30 -16.06
CA VAL A 174 -4.64 -8.06 -14.85
C VAL A 174 -5.57 -9.27 -14.70
N VAL A 175 -6.88 -9.05 -14.79
CA VAL A 175 -7.87 -10.13 -14.66
C VAL A 175 -7.68 -11.19 -15.73
N ASP A 176 -7.58 -10.80 -17.01
CA ASP A 176 -7.49 -11.75 -18.12
C ASP A 176 -6.24 -12.62 -18.02
N ARG A 177 -5.10 -12.03 -17.64
CA ARG A 177 -3.83 -12.75 -17.52
C ARG A 177 -3.80 -13.66 -16.29
N LEU A 178 -4.36 -13.23 -15.16
CA LEU A 178 -4.45 -14.07 -13.96
C LEU A 178 -5.46 -15.21 -14.13
N ALA A 179 -6.63 -14.94 -14.71
CA ALA A 179 -7.63 -15.95 -15.01
C ALA A 179 -7.05 -17.06 -15.89
N LEU A 180 -6.30 -16.70 -16.93
CA LEU A 180 -5.61 -17.65 -17.80
C LEU A 180 -4.51 -18.43 -17.05
N ALA A 181 -3.69 -17.74 -16.25
CA ALA A 181 -2.56 -18.37 -15.56
C ALA A 181 -2.97 -19.34 -14.45
N GLU A 182 -4.04 -19.00 -13.71
CA GLU A 182 -4.55 -19.79 -12.58
C GLU A 182 -5.67 -20.77 -13.01
N ASN A 183 -6.08 -20.74 -14.28
CA ASN A 183 -7.22 -21.49 -14.80
C ASN A 183 -8.50 -21.25 -13.98
N LEU A 184 -8.80 -19.98 -13.72
CA LEU A 184 -9.95 -19.52 -12.94
C LEU A 184 -10.89 -18.67 -13.80
N PRO A 185 -12.21 -18.70 -13.55
CA PRO A 185 -13.14 -17.76 -14.17
C PRO A 185 -12.75 -16.30 -13.88
N SER A 186 -12.76 -15.43 -14.90
CA SER A 186 -12.45 -14.00 -14.72
C SER A 186 -13.34 -13.32 -13.67
N VAL A 187 -14.59 -13.78 -13.51
CA VAL A 187 -15.51 -13.27 -12.49
C VAL A 187 -14.98 -13.46 -11.06
N ASP A 188 -14.28 -14.56 -10.79
CA ASP A 188 -13.73 -14.84 -9.46
C ASP A 188 -12.57 -13.89 -9.14
N ILE A 189 -11.72 -13.60 -10.12
CA ILE A 189 -10.63 -12.64 -9.97
C ILE A 189 -11.18 -11.22 -9.78
N ARG A 190 -12.20 -10.83 -10.55
CA ARG A 190 -12.89 -9.53 -10.39
C ARG A 190 -13.47 -9.38 -8.99
N GLN A 191 -14.19 -10.40 -8.52
CA GLN A 191 -14.81 -10.40 -7.19
C GLN A 191 -13.75 -10.22 -6.10
N ARG A 192 -12.63 -10.95 -6.17
CA ARG A 192 -11.53 -10.83 -5.20
C ARG A 192 -10.86 -9.45 -5.22
N LEU A 193 -10.66 -8.87 -6.41
CA LEU A 193 -10.11 -7.52 -6.52
C LEU A 193 -11.07 -6.44 -6.00
N ILE A 194 -12.37 -6.57 -6.27
CA ILE A 194 -13.39 -5.69 -5.69
C ILE A 194 -13.36 -5.78 -4.16
N GLN A 195 -13.32 -7.00 -3.61
CA GLN A 195 -13.23 -7.23 -2.17
C GLN A 195 -11.97 -6.59 -1.56
N LEU A 196 -10.82 -6.74 -2.21
CA LEU A 196 -9.56 -6.10 -1.80
C LEU A 196 -9.71 -4.57 -1.68
N TYR A 197 -10.29 -3.92 -2.70
CA TYR A 197 -10.45 -2.46 -2.68
C TYR A 197 -11.54 -2.00 -1.70
N GLN A 198 -12.62 -2.77 -1.54
CA GLN A 198 -13.65 -2.51 -0.53
C GLN A 198 -13.08 -2.60 0.89
N ALA A 199 -12.29 -3.64 1.18
CA ALA A 199 -11.60 -3.81 2.46
C ALA A 199 -10.65 -2.64 2.72
N TYR A 200 -9.81 -2.28 1.75
CA TYR A 200 -8.90 -1.15 1.87
C TYR A 200 -9.62 0.18 2.15
N VAL A 201 -10.73 0.47 1.45
CA VAL A 201 -11.55 1.66 1.72
C VAL A 201 -12.16 1.61 3.12
N ALA A 202 -12.70 0.46 3.54
CA ALA A 202 -13.31 0.28 4.85
C ALA A 202 -12.29 0.50 5.97
N GLU A 203 -11.07 -0.05 5.84
CA GLU A 203 -10.00 0.14 6.80
C GLU A 203 -9.62 1.62 6.95
N TRP A 204 -9.46 2.34 5.83
CA TRP A 204 -9.19 3.78 5.87
C TRP A 204 -10.31 4.56 6.55
N ASN A 205 -11.58 4.24 6.29
CA ASN A 205 -12.71 4.90 6.96
C ASN A 205 -12.62 4.80 8.49
N THR A 206 -12.02 3.72 9.02
CA THR A 206 -11.89 3.53 10.47
C THR A 206 -10.70 4.26 11.10
N VAL A 207 -9.62 4.50 10.35
CA VAL A 207 -8.35 4.99 10.92
C VAL A 207 -7.89 6.34 10.38
N GLU A 208 -8.56 6.89 9.36
CA GLU A 208 -8.18 8.14 8.69
C GLU A 208 -8.00 9.30 9.68
N SER A 209 -8.91 9.45 10.65
CA SER A 209 -8.84 10.51 11.66
C SER A 209 -7.60 10.39 12.56
N ALA A 210 -7.28 9.18 13.01
CA ALA A 210 -6.10 8.91 13.84
C ALA A 210 -4.80 9.18 13.08
N ILE A 211 -4.68 8.63 11.86
CA ILE A 211 -3.47 8.79 11.03
C ILE A 211 -3.29 10.25 10.60
N SER A 212 -4.37 10.94 10.23
CA SER A 212 -4.31 12.35 9.82
C SER A 212 -4.00 13.25 11.01
N GLY A 213 -4.59 13.00 12.18
CA GLY A 213 -4.31 13.76 13.40
C GLY A 213 -2.82 13.74 13.76
N ASP A 214 -2.18 12.57 13.72
CA ASP A 214 -0.75 12.44 14.02
C ASP A 214 0.16 13.18 13.02
N LEU A 215 -0.22 13.23 11.73
CA LEU A 215 0.58 13.86 10.67
C LEU A 215 0.30 15.36 10.51
N LEU A 216 -0.93 15.81 10.79
CA LEU A 216 -1.38 17.20 10.62
C LEU A 216 -1.20 18.06 11.89
N SER A 217 -1.36 17.48 13.10
CA SER A 217 -1.15 18.23 14.37
C SER A 217 0.28 18.76 14.55
N GLN A 218 1.23 18.21 13.80
CA GLN A 218 2.63 18.64 13.78
C GLN A 218 2.91 19.77 12.77
N VAL A 219 1.92 20.14 11.94
CA VAL A 219 1.96 21.33 11.07
C VAL A 219 1.46 22.57 11.82
N ASP A 220 0.44 22.42 12.67
CA ASP A 220 -0.25 23.54 13.36
C ASP A 220 0.39 23.98 14.68
N THR A 221 1.23 23.16 15.31
CA THR A 221 1.87 23.51 16.60
C THR A 221 2.96 24.58 16.50
N HIS A 222 3.26 25.11 15.32
CA HIS A 222 4.37 26.06 15.12
C HIS A 222 4.03 27.35 14.35
N GLN A 223 2.75 27.76 14.27
CA GLN A 223 2.42 29.16 13.91
C GLN A 223 2.56 30.16 15.07
N VAL A 224 2.88 29.73 16.30
CA VAL A 224 3.03 30.63 17.45
C VAL A 224 4.29 30.31 18.25
N SER A 225 5.45 30.72 17.74
CA SER A 225 6.63 31.04 18.57
C SER A 225 7.66 31.77 17.72
N ASN A 226 7.35 32.99 17.31
CA ASN A 226 8.36 33.95 16.85
C ASN A 226 8.49 35.04 17.93
N GLU A 227 8.86 34.62 19.15
CA GLU A 227 9.41 35.54 20.14
C GLU A 227 10.87 35.81 19.77
N TYR A 228 11.08 36.84 18.95
CA TYR A 228 12.37 37.51 18.91
C TYR A 228 12.52 38.34 20.19
N LEU A 229 13.12 37.74 21.22
CA LEU A 229 13.77 38.46 22.31
C LEU A 229 15.26 38.12 22.33
N VAL A 230 16.04 39.06 21.80
CA VAL A 230 17.30 39.61 22.34
C VAL A 230 18.30 38.62 22.95
N ALA A 231 19.45 38.42 22.27
CA ALA A 231 20.78 38.40 22.91
C ALA A 231 21.93 38.36 21.88
N ALA A 232 22.75 39.41 21.88
CA ALA A 232 24.20 39.49 21.59
C ALA A 232 24.50 40.88 21.01
N GLN A 233 24.86 41.84 21.86
CA GLN A 233 26.24 42.31 22.11
C GLN A 233 26.76 43.22 20.99
#